data_AF-A0A2S9GIA8-F1
#
_entry.id   AF-A0A2S9GIA8-F1
#
_cell.length_a   1.000
_cell.length_b   1.000
_cell.length_c   1.000
_cell.angle_alpha   90.00
_cell.angle_beta   90.00
_cell.angle_gamma   90.00
#
_symmetry.space_group_name_H-M   'P 1'
#
loop_
_entity.id
_entity.type
_entity.pdbx_description
1 polymer ?
#
loop_
_entity_poly.entity_id
_entity_poly.type
_entity_poly.pdbx_seq_one_letter_code
_entity_poly.pdbx_strand_id
1 'polypeptide(L)'
;KHVYDSRSTEFAEQIRRDTDGYGVDIVLNSLTGPAQRAGLELLAIGGRFIEIGKRDVYGNTRLGLFPFRRNLTFCYVDLAMMSLS
;
A
#
# COMPACT_ATOMS: atom_id res chain seq x y z
N LYS A 1 -1.81 2.19 19.65
CA LYS A 1 -1.32 3.58 19.73
C LYS A 1 -1.62 4.37 18.46
N HIS A 2 -1.51 3.77 17.27
CA HIS A 2 -1.82 4.44 15.99
C HIS A 2 -2.99 3.73 15.29
N VAL A 3 -4.11 4.43 15.10
CA VAL A 3 -5.31 3.96 14.38
C VAL A 3 -5.81 5.13 13.54
N TYR A 4 -6.05 4.89 12.25
CA TYR A 4 -6.41 5.93 11.28
C TYR A 4 -7.63 5.49 10.47
N ASP A 5 -8.37 6.45 9.92
CA ASP A 5 -9.56 6.15 9.11
C ASP A 5 -9.18 5.62 7.71
N SER A 6 -9.53 4.37 7.45
CA SER A 6 -9.34 3.70 6.15
C SER A 6 -10.28 4.19 5.03
N ARG A 7 -11.33 4.94 5.36
CA ARG A 7 -12.28 5.52 4.38
C ARG A 7 -11.80 6.86 3.82
N SER A 8 -10.76 7.42 4.40
CA SER A 8 -10.11 8.65 3.97
C SER A 8 -8.69 8.37 3.52
N THR A 9 -8.10 9.23 2.70
CA THR A 9 -6.65 9.20 2.39
C THR A 9 -5.82 9.96 3.42
N GLU A 10 -6.46 10.61 4.40
CA GLU A 10 -5.79 11.37 5.46
C GLU A 10 -4.85 10.53 6.32
N PHE A 11 -5.04 9.21 6.39
CA PHE A 11 -4.13 8.32 7.10
C PHE A 11 -2.67 8.49 6.63
N ALA A 12 -2.44 8.80 5.34
CA ALA A 12 -1.09 8.91 4.81
C ALA A 12 -0.35 10.10 5.44
N GLU A 13 -1.03 11.25 5.57
CA GLU A 13 -0.46 12.43 6.22
C GLU A 13 -0.36 12.29 7.73
N GLN A 14 -1.33 11.61 8.35
CA GLN A 14 -1.26 11.30 9.79
C GLN A 14 -0.07 10.38 10.10
N ILE A 15 0.14 9.33 9.30
CA ILE A 15 1.31 8.45 9.46
C ILE A 15 2.61 9.20 9.18
N ARG A 16 2.69 10.05 8.15
CA ARG A 16 3.89 10.86 7.92
C ARG A 16 4.23 11.73 9.13
N ARG A 17 3.24 12.37 9.75
CA ARG A 17 3.46 13.16 10.98
C ARG A 17 3.95 12.30 12.14
N ASP A 18 3.33 11.14 12.34
CA ASP A 18 3.67 10.23 13.43
C ASP A 18 5.01 9.49 13.21
N THR A 19 5.60 9.61 12.01
CA THR A 19 6.87 8.98 11.61
C THR A 19 7.94 10.00 11.22
N ASP A 20 7.76 11.28 11.59
CA ASP A 20 8.69 12.38 11.27
C ASP A 20 9.07 12.46 9.77
N GLY A 21 8.08 12.16 8.91
CA GLY A 21 8.21 12.17 7.46
C GLY A 21 8.82 10.90 6.85
N TYR A 22 9.23 9.93 7.67
CA TYR A 22 9.83 8.68 7.20
C TYR A 22 8.86 7.85 6.34
N GLY A 23 7.58 7.77 6.74
CA GLY A 23 6.61 6.87 6.14
C GLY A 23 6.70 5.47 6.76
N VAL A 24 6.61 4.42 5.95
CA VAL A 24 6.65 3.03 6.44
C VAL A 24 7.49 2.12 5.53
N ASP A 25 8.08 1.08 6.11
CA ASP A 25 8.81 0.06 5.36
C ASP A 25 7.89 -0.89 4.58
N ILE A 26 6.73 -1.19 5.16
CA ILE A 26 5.79 -2.20 4.63
C ILE A 26 4.38 -1.63 4.67
N VAL A 27 3.65 -1.80 3.58
CA VAL A 27 2.20 -1.60 3.52
C VAL A 27 1.55 -2.93 3.20
N LEU A 28 0.71 -3.43 4.10
CA LEU A 28 -0.23 -4.51 3.82
C LEU A 28 -1.56 -3.88 3.41
N ASN A 29 -1.89 -3.93 2.13
CA ASN A 29 -3.05 -3.24 1.56
C ASN A 29 -4.19 -4.19 1.20
N SER A 30 -5.40 -3.78 1.56
CA SER A 30 -6.66 -4.35 1.03
C SER A 30 -7.62 -3.27 0.52
N LEU A 31 -7.18 -2.01 0.47
CA LEU A 31 -7.95 -0.86 0.02
C LEU A 31 -7.80 -0.67 -1.49
N THR A 32 -8.67 0.12 -2.09
CA THR A 32 -8.68 0.31 -3.55
C THR A 32 -8.54 1.77 -3.97
N GLY A 33 -8.14 2.00 -5.22
CA GLY A 33 -8.17 3.32 -5.84
C GLY A 33 -7.29 4.36 -5.12
N PRO A 34 -7.81 5.54 -4.72
CA PRO A 34 -7.01 6.59 -4.06
C PRO A 34 -6.30 6.12 -2.79
N ALA A 35 -6.92 5.25 -1.98
CA ALA A 35 -6.32 4.76 -0.75
C ALA A 35 -5.14 3.80 -1.02
N GLN A 36 -5.25 2.93 -2.03
CA GLN A 36 -4.13 2.09 -2.47
C GLN A 36 -2.93 2.94 -2.90
N ARG A 37 -3.18 3.98 -3.70
CA ARG A 37 -2.12 4.92 -4.14
C ARG A 37 -1.48 5.66 -2.97
N ALA A 38 -2.29 6.14 -2.03
CA ALA A 38 -1.80 6.81 -0.82
C ALA A 38 -0.90 5.87 0.01
N GLY A 39 -1.26 4.59 0.14
CA GLY A 39 -0.41 3.58 0.76
C GLY A 39 0.91 3.38 0.02
N LEU A 40 0.89 3.29 -1.31
CA LEU A 40 2.11 3.13 -2.11
C LEU A 40 3.05 4.34 -1.96
N GLU A 41 2.50 5.54 -1.93
CA GLU A 41 3.26 6.78 -1.73
C GLU A 41 3.86 6.90 -0.32
N LEU A 42 3.24 6.26 0.66
CA LEU A 42 3.69 6.22 2.06
C LEU A 42 4.95 5.38 2.27
N LEU A 43 5.31 4.51 1.33
CA LEU A 43 6.51 3.68 1.46
C LEU A 43 7.80 4.52 1.49
N ALA A 44 8.67 4.20 2.44
CA ALA A 44 10.04 4.66 2.49
C ALA A 44 10.88 4.05 1.35
N ILE A 45 12.12 4.54 1.19
CA ILE A 45 13.07 3.99 0.20
C ILE A 45 13.31 2.50 0.51
N GLY A 46 13.20 1.63 -0.51
CA GLY A 46 13.33 0.19 -0.35
C GLY A 46 12.05 -0.52 0.15
N GLY A 47 10.96 0.22 0.34
CA GLY A 47 9.73 -0.28 0.93
C GLY A 47 9.00 -1.33 0.11
N ARG A 48 8.14 -2.11 0.77
CA ARG A 48 7.39 -3.22 0.21
C ARG A 48 5.89 -3.00 0.30
N PHE A 49 5.23 -3.03 -0.85
CA PHE A 49 3.78 -3.01 -0.95
C PHE A 49 3.26 -4.43 -1.13
N ILE A 50 2.48 -4.92 -0.17
CA ILE A 50 1.85 -6.24 -0.20
C ILE A 50 0.34 -6.06 -0.42
N GLU A 51 -0.12 -6.35 -1.63
CA GLU A 51 -1.52 -6.28 -2.01
C GLU A 51 -2.22 -7.61 -1.74
N ILE A 52 -3.27 -7.59 -0.91
CA ILE A 52 -4.17 -8.74 -0.68
C ILE A 52 -5.58 -8.48 -1.23
N GLY A 53 -5.86 -7.25 -1.70
CA GLY A 53 -7.13 -6.88 -2.30
C GLY A 53 -7.24 -7.40 -3.74
N LYS A 54 -8.32 -8.14 -4.00
CA LYS A 54 -8.58 -8.72 -5.33
C LYS A 54 -9.08 -7.67 -6.34
N ARG A 55 -9.94 -6.75 -5.89
CA ARG A 55 -10.72 -5.88 -6.79
C ARG A 55 -9.87 -5.15 -7.84
N ASP A 56 -8.76 -4.55 -7.44
CA ASP A 56 -7.91 -3.79 -8.37
C ASP A 56 -7.09 -4.69 -9.31
N VAL A 57 -6.68 -5.87 -8.85
CA VAL A 57 -5.97 -6.85 -9.69
C VAL A 57 -6.89 -7.41 -10.77
N TYR A 58 -8.09 -7.87 -10.42
CA TYR A 58 -9.07 -8.36 -11.40
C TYR A 58 -9.63 -7.25 -12.28
N GLY A 59 -9.63 -5.99 -11.79
CA GLY A 59 -10.01 -4.82 -12.56
C GLY A 59 -8.95 -4.31 -13.54
N ASN A 60 -7.76 -4.93 -13.58
CA ASN A 60 -6.62 -4.47 -14.37
C ASN A 60 -6.30 -2.98 -14.14
N THR A 61 -6.35 -2.56 -12.87
CA THR A 61 -6.10 -1.18 -12.47
C THR A 61 -4.67 -0.79 -12.84
N ARG A 62 -4.50 0.38 -13.47
CA ARG A 62 -3.18 0.91 -13.85
C ARG A 62 -2.42 1.40 -12.63
N LEU A 63 -1.19 0.92 -12.47
CA LEU A 63 -0.25 1.38 -11.45
C LEU A 63 0.79 2.33 -12.07
N GLY A 64 0.95 3.50 -11.45
CA GLY A 64 2.01 4.44 -11.85
C GLY A 64 3.39 3.91 -11.42
N LEU A 65 4.37 3.97 -12.33
CA LEU A 65 5.73 3.48 -12.05
C LEU A 65 6.63 4.51 -11.35
N PHE A 66 6.22 5.77 -11.27
CA PHE A 66 7.04 6.84 -10.69
C PHE A 66 7.49 6.57 -9.23
N PRO A 67 6.63 6.06 -8.32
CA PRO A 67 7.04 5.73 -6.95
C PRO A 67 8.18 4.71 -6.86
N PHE A 68 8.31 3.82 -7.85
CA PHE A 68 9.32 2.75 -7.89
C PHE A 68 10.75 3.27 -8.08
N ARG A 69 10.95 4.55 -8.42
CA ARG A 69 12.26 5.20 -8.35
C ARG A 69 12.91 5.15 -6.95
N ARG A 70 12.10 4.92 -5.91
CA ARG A 70 12.54 4.70 -4.52
C ARG A 70 12.92 3.24 -4.22
N ASN A 71 13.20 2.43 -5.25
CA ASN A 71 13.54 1.01 -5.13
C ASN A 71 12.44 0.18 -4.41
N LEU A 72 11.18 0.42 -4.78
CA LEU A 72 10.04 -0.25 -4.15
C LEU A 72 9.80 -1.64 -4.73
N THR A 73 9.28 -2.55 -3.90
CA THR A 73 8.74 -3.84 -4.35
C THR A 73 7.22 -3.84 -4.24
N PHE A 74 6.52 -4.32 -5.27
CA PHE A 74 5.08 -4.59 -5.23
C PHE A 74 4.85 -6.09 -5.35
N CYS A 75 4.15 -6.68 -4.39
CA CYS A 75 3.82 -8.10 -4.36
C CYS A 75 2.31 -8.26 -4.19
N TYR A 76 1.68 -9.06 -5.05
CA TYR A 76 0.30 -9.49 -4.87
C TYR A 76 0.26 -10.87 -4.23
N VAL A 77 -0.58 -11.02 -3.19
CA VAL A 77 -0.75 -12.26 -2.45
C VAL A 77 -2.23 -12.62 -2.40
N ASP A 78 -2.61 -13.71 -3.06
CA ASP A 78 -3.94 -14.28 -2.93
C ASP A 78 -3.95 -15.38 -1.87
N LEU A 79 -4.45 -15.04 -0.68
CA LEU A 79 -4.52 -15.97 0.45
C LEU A 79 -5.36 -17.22 0.16
N ALA A 80 -6.41 -17.10 -0.67
CA ALA A 80 -7.24 -18.25 -1.04
C ALA A 80 -6.48 -19.24 -1.93
N MET A 81 -5.60 -18.72 -2.80
CA MET A 81 -4.73 -19.56 -3.62
C MET A 81 -3.63 -20.23 -2.79
N MET A 82 -3.20 -19.60 -1.70
CA MET A 82 -2.24 -20.21 -0.77
C MET A 82 -2.84 -21.38 0.03
N SER A 83 -4.14 -21.33 0.35
CA SER A 83 -4.83 -22.41 1.06
C SER A 83 -5.16 -23.64 0.21
N LEU A 84 -4.88 -23.61 -1.09
CA LEU A 84 -5.02 -24.76 -1.99
C LEU A 84 -3.79 -25.68 -1.98
N SER A 85 -2.90 -25.51 -0.99
CA SER A 85 -1.68 -26.32 -0.81
C SER A 85 -1.92 -27.59 0.01
#